data_AF-A0A8J4WD59-F1
#
_entry.id   AF-A0A8J4WD59-F1
#
_cell.length_a   1.000
_cell.length_b   1.000
_cell.length_c   1.000
_cell.angle_alpha   90.00
_cell.angle_beta   90.00
_cell.angle_gamma   90.00
#
_symmetry.space_group_name_H-M   'P 1'
#
loop_
_entity.id
_entity.type
_entity.pdbx_description
1 polymer ?
#
loop_
_entity_poly.entity_id
_entity_poly.type
_entity_poly.pdbx_seq_one_letter_code
_entity_poly.pdbx_strand_id
1 'polypeptide(L)'
;MVNEKAVSHPFGEVSFTSLEMNELQVVAKTIIEANLEQYNQFLQDDNGKVNPNKWKAVKSKNAMRVYLERQRKRRSPSVPTNPDEDATSDLLRLMCVGSIPGALDDVMYGIVSPTLKGTRTKSSYVDGLNGTAVLSTVREPTVEEPYQSVVVKWMELDVRLRSMGLVKNRDYVYVESTGGMDLPSGGRLGYHVMHSIDFPQACVLPGRVRAKLSNCSSICGA
;
A
#
# COMPACT_ATOMS: atom_id res chain seq x y z
N MET A 1 8.02 1.55 -37.75
CA MET A 1 6.90 0.86 -37.08
C MET A 1 7.49 0.02 -35.96
N VAL A 2 7.49 0.55 -34.74
CA VAL A 2 7.99 -0.17 -33.56
C VAL A 2 6.83 -0.98 -33.03
N ASN A 3 6.99 -2.30 -33.04
CA ASN A 3 6.01 -3.24 -32.50
C ASN A 3 6.08 -3.11 -30.97
N GLU A 4 5.19 -2.28 -30.43
CA GLU A 4 5.01 -2.02 -29.01
C GLU A 4 4.55 -3.34 -28.36
N LYS A 5 5.51 -4.09 -27.81
CA LYS A 5 5.23 -5.38 -27.18
C LYS A 5 4.28 -5.17 -26.00
N ALA A 6 3.02 -5.49 -26.29
CA ALA A 6 1.92 -5.90 -25.41
C ALA A 6 2.17 -5.69 -23.91
N VAL A 7 1.31 -4.83 -23.35
CA VAL A 7 1.03 -4.72 -21.92
C VAL A 7 0.85 -6.12 -21.34
N SER A 8 1.89 -6.66 -20.69
CA SER A 8 1.92 -8.06 -20.22
C SER A 8 1.37 -8.16 -18.80
N HIS A 9 0.20 -7.60 -18.55
CA HIS A 9 -0.51 -7.77 -17.29
C HIS A 9 -1.70 -8.70 -17.50
N PRO A 10 -2.17 -9.40 -16.45
CA PRO A 10 -3.15 -10.48 -16.60
C PRO A 10 -4.58 -10.00 -16.91
N PHE A 11 -4.82 -8.68 -16.86
CA PHE A 11 -6.08 -8.07 -17.25
C PHE A 11 -6.07 -7.70 -18.74
N GLY A 12 -7.25 -7.67 -19.37
CA GLY A 12 -7.42 -7.10 -20.71
C GLY A 12 -7.20 -5.59 -20.71
N GLU A 13 -7.69 -4.87 -21.71
CA GLU A 13 -7.58 -3.41 -21.72
C GLU A 13 -8.22 -2.78 -20.47
N VAL A 14 -7.43 -2.03 -19.71
CA VAL A 14 -7.89 -1.29 -18.53
C VAL A 14 -7.89 0.18 -18.85
N SER A 15 -9.06 0.81 -18.72
CA SER A 15 -9.24 2.25 -18.88
C SER A 15 -10.17 2.76 -17.79
N PHE A 16 -9.95 4.02 -17.41
CA PHE A 16 -10.74 4.74 -16.43
C PHE A 16 -11.20 6.05 -17.07
N THR A 17 -12.44 6.42 -16.81
CA THR A 17 -13.00 7.73 -17.13
C THR A 17 -12.39 8.81 -16.25
N SER A 18 -12.50 10.08 -16.64
CA SER A 18 -12.04 11.20 -15.82
C SER A 18 -12.72 11.25 -14.45
N LEU A 19 -13.98 10.79 -14.36
CA LEU A 19 -14.70 10.70 -13.09
C LEU A 19 -14.07 9.66 -12.16
N GLU A 20 -13.87 8.43 -12.65
CA GLU A 20 -13.22 7.36 -11.88
C GLU A 20 -11.79 7.74 -11.46
N MET A 21 -11.04 8.41 -12.35
CA MET A 21 -9.73 8.94 -12.04
C MET A 21 -9.76 9.98 -10.90
N ASN A 22 -10.77 10.85 -10.87
CA ASN A 22 -10.96 11.80 -9.77
C ASN A 22 -11.34 11.09 -8.47
N GLU A 23 -12.21 10.09 -8.53
CA GLU A 23 -12.59 9.28 -7.36
C GLU A 23 -11.38 8.55 -6.76
N LEU A 24 -10.50 7.99 -7.59
CA LEU A 24 -9.26 7.35 -7.14
C LEU A 24 -8.34 8.34 -6.40
N GLN A 25 -8.25 9.58 -6.88
CA GLN A 25 -7.49 10.63 -6.21
C GLN A 25 -8.11 11.02 -4.87
N VAL A 26 -9.45 11.13 -4.81
CA VAL A 26 -10.17 11.42 -3.56
C VAL A 26 -9.96 10.32 -2.53
N VAL A 27 -10.12 9.05 -2.92
CA VAL A 27 -9.87 7.89 -2.04
C VAL A 27 -8.45 7.92 -1.47
N ALA A 28 -7.45 8.10 -2.34
CA ALA A 28 -6.06 8.18 -1.90
C ALA A 28 -5.85 9.34 -0.92
N LYS A 29 -6.39 10.53 -1.22
CA LYS A 29 -6.29 11.72 -0.37
C LYS A 29 -6.93 11.50 1.00
N THR A 30 -8.13 10.94 1.06
CA THR A 30 -8.82 10.64 2.33
C THR A 30 -8.02 9.68 3.20
N ILE A 31 -7.37 8.66 2.60
CA ILE A 31 -6.51 7.74 3.35
C ILE A 31 -5.30 8.48 3.91
N ILE A 32 -4.68 9.37 3.14
CA ILE A 32 -3.55 10.19 3.60
C ILE A 32 -3.99 11.04 4.80
N GLU A 33 -5.07 11.81 4.67
CA GLU A 33 -5.58 12.68 5.73
C GLU A 33 -5.89 11.90 7.03
N ALA A 34 -6.58 10.76 6.94
CA ALA A 34 -6.89 9.92 8.10
C ALA A 34 -5.65 9.29 8.76
N ASN A 35 -4.57 9.09 8.02
CA ASN A 35 -3.31 8.58 8.58
C ASN A 35 -2.40 9.70 9.10
N LEU A 36 -2.49 10.91 8.54
CA LEU A 36 -1.79 12.08 9.07
C LEU A 36 -2.27 12.43 10.47
N GLU A 37 -3.57 12.34 10.71
CA GLU A 37 -4.13 12.55 12.06
C GLU A 37 -3.52 11.55 13.07
N GLN A 38 -3.46 10.27 12.70
CA GLN A 38 -2.83 9.22 13.52
C GLN A 38 -1.32 9.44 13.71
N TYR A 39 -0.62 9.89 12.66
CA TYR A 39 0.79 10.22 12.71
C TYR A 39 1.07 11.41 13.65
N ASN A 40 0.27 12.47 13.54
CA ASN A 40 0.37 13.64 14.40
C ASN A 40 0.09 13.27 15.86
N GLN A 41 -0.91 12.44 16.11
CA GLN A 41 -1.21 11.93 17.45
C GLN A 41 -0.02 11.14 18.02
N PHE A 42 0.59 10.26 17.21
CA PHE A 42 1.75 9.48 17.62
C PHE A 42 2.97 10.35 17.97
N LEU A 43 3.17 11.46 17.26
CA LEU A 43 4.26 12.38 17.57
C LEU A 43 3.98 13.29 18.76
N GLN A 44 2.79 13.90 18.81
CA GLN A 44 2.44 14.93 19.79
C GLN A 44 2.02 14.36 21.14
N ASP A 45 1.13 13.36 21.13
CA ASP A 45 0.53 12.85 22.36
C ASP A 45 1.35 11.70 22.94
N ASP A 46 1.87 10.84 22.07
CA ASP A 46 2.60 9.62 22.48
C ASP A 46 4.13 9.83 22.56
N ASN A 47 4.65 11.03 22.21
CA ASN A 47 6.09 11.33 22.11
C ASN A 47 6.87 10.25 21.32
N GLY A 48 6.27 9.73 20.24
CA GLY A 48 6.86 8.66 19.43
C GLY A 48 6.92 7.29 20.11
N LYS A 49 6.18 7.06 21.20
CA LYS A 49 6.16 5.79 21.94
C LYS A 49 4.94 4.96 21.59
N VAL A 50 5.16 3.74 21.13
CA VAL A 50 4.07 2.81 20.82
C VAL A 50 3.44 2.27 22.10
N ASN A 51 2.14 2.46 22.28
CA ASN A 51 1.39 1.96 23.43
C ASN A 51 1.36 0.41 23.49
N PRO A 52 2.00 -0.24 24.49
CA PRO A 52 2.12 -1.70 24.57
C PRO A 52 0.82 -2.44 24.92
N ASN A 53 -0.17 -1.72 25.49
CA ASN A 53 -1.49 -2.27 25.80
C ASN A 53 -2.37 -2.39 24.56
N LYS A 54 -2.10 -1.58 23.53
CA LYS A 54 -2.77 -1.63 22.21
C LYS A 54 -1.97 -2.44 21.19
N TRP A 55 -0.65 -2.34 21.22
CA TRP A 55 0.23 -2.90 20.20
C TRP A 55 1.18 -3.96 20.79
N LYS A 56 1.28 -5.11 20.12
CA LYS A 56 2.23 -6.17 20.48
C LYS A 56 3.36 -6.17 19.46
N ALA A 57 4.61 -6.01 19.90
CA ALA A 57 5.76 -6.17 19.01
C ALA A 57 5.83 -7.61 18.48
N VAL A 58 5.94 -7.78 17.16
CA VAL A 58 5.96 -9.10 16.49
C VAL A 58 7.24 -9.35 15.70
N LYS A 59 7.96 -8.31 15.27
CA LYS A 59 9.22 -8.43 14.55
C LYS A 59 10.07 -7.19 14.74
N SER A 60 11.38 -7.37 14.77
CA SER A 60 12.36 -6.28 14.74
C SER A 60 13.50 -6.64 13.80
N LYS A 61 13.97 -5.68 13.02
CA LYS A 61 15.16 -5.81 12.17
C LYS A 61 15.79 -4.43 12.02
N ASN A 62 17.08 -4.30 12.30
CA ASN A 62 17.79 -3.02 12.30
C ASN A 62 17.04 -1.99 13.17
N ALA A 63 16.90 -0.75 12.71
CA ALA A 63 16.14 0.30 13.38
C ALA A 63 14.62 0.23 13.14
N MET A 64 14.09 -0.85 12.54
CA MET A 64 12.67 -1.03 12.28
C MET A 64 12.03 -2.03 13.24
N ARG A 65 10.83 -1.71 13.73
CA ARG A 65 10.00 -2.59 14.55
C ARG A 65 8.57 -2.63 14.02
N VAL A 66 8.05 -3.86 13.90
CA VAL A 66 6.68 -4.15 13.49
C VAL A 66 5.87 -4.58 14.70
N TYR A 67 4.68 -4.01 14.80
CA TYR A 67 3.70 -4.27 15.84
C TYR A 67 2.39 -4.76 15.23
N LEU A 68 1.73 -5.67 15.93
CA LEU A 68 0.40 -6.16 15.63
C LEU A 68 -0.58 -5.56 16.65
N GLU A 69 -1.71 -5.04 16.18
CA GLU A 69 -2.75 -4.55 17.08
C GLU A 69 -3.32 -5.72 17.89
N ARG A 70 -3.43 -5.52 19.20
CA ARG A 70 -4.06 -6.48 20.09
C ARG A 70 -5.57 -6.39 19.86
N GLN A 71 -6.13 -7.38 19.18
CA GLN A 71 -7.57 -7.48 19.08
C GLN A 71 -8.16 -7.72 20.46
N ARG A 72 -8.90 -6.73 20.95
CA ARG A 72 -9.79 -6.93 22.09
C ARG A 72 -10.96 -7.76 21.57
N LYS A 73 -10.85 -9.09 21.66
CA LYS A 73 -12.00 -9.98 21.48
C LYS A 73 -13.14 -9.41 22.32
N ARG A 74 -14.15 -8.79 21.69
CA ARG A 74 -15.44 -8.67 22.34
C ARG A 74 -15.90 -10.11 22.51
N ARG A 75 -15.90 -10.61 23.75
CA ARG A 75 -16.57 -11.86 24.10
C ARG A 75 -18.07 -11.62 23.95
N SER A 76 -18.56 -11.62 22.72
CA SER A 76 -19.98 -11.79 22.42
C SER A 76 -20.13 -13.19 21.82
N PRO A 77 -20.78 -14.14 22.51
CA PRO A 77 -21.15 -15.41 21.92
C PRO A 77 -22.35 -15.17 21.01
N SER A 78 -22.15 -14.53 19.87
CA SER A 78 -23.17 -14.50 18.82
C SER A 78 -22.95 -15.71 17.92
N VAL A 79 -23.89 -16.64 17.99
CA VAL A 79 -24.07 -17.71 17.00
C VAL A 79 -24.11 -17.06 15.62
N PRO A 80 -23.34 -17.54 14.62
CA PRO A 80 -23.42 -16.97 13.28
C PRO A 80 -24.72 -17.43 12.64
N THR A 81 -25.66 -16.51 12.46
CA THR A 81 -26.96 -16.79 11.80
C THR A 81 -26.86 -16.69 10.27
N ASN A 82 -25.77 -16.17 9.71
CA ASN A 82 -25.57 -16.09 8.25
C ASN A 82 -24.11 -16.38 7.86
N PRO A 83 -23.83 -17.33 6.95
CA PRO A 83 -22.47 -17.63 6.49
C PRO A 83 -21.82 -16.53 5.64
N ASP A 84 -22.59 -15.54 5.17
CA ASP A 84 -22.10 -14.45 4.30
C ASP A 84 -21.83 -13.11 5.03
N GLU A 85 -22.21 -12.96 6.31
CA GLU A 85 -22.07 -11.68 7.04
C GLU A 85 -20.80 -11.57 7.91
N ASP A 86 -20.06 -12.67 8.11
CA ASP A 86 -18.87 -12.72 8.97
C ASP A 86 -17.55 -12.59 8.19
N ALA A 87 -17.63 -12.23 6.90
CA ALA A 87 -16.49 -12.01 6.03
C ALA A 87 -15.87 -10.61 6.16
N THR A 88 -16.20 -9.84 7.20
CA THR A 88 -15.24 -8.87 7.76
C THR A 88 -14.13 -9.63 8.46
N SER A 89 -13.45 -10.50 7.71
CA SER A 89 -12.24 -11.22 8.11
C SER A 89 -11.35 -10.23 8.86
N ASP A 90 -11.17 -10.47 10.16
CA ASP A 90 -10.35 -9.68 11.09
C ASP A 90 -9.10 -9.14 10.38
N LEU A 91 -9.20 -7.92 9.84
CA LEU A 91 -8.14 -7.31 9.08
C LEU A 91 -6.98 -7.10 10.05
N LEU A 92 -5.88 -7.81 9.81
CA LEU A 92 -4.68 -7.69 10.65
C LEU A 92 -4.15 -6.26 10.53
N ARG A 93 -4.24 -5.51 11.63
CA ARG A 93 -3.73 -4.14 11.70
C ARG A 93 -2.28 -4.19 12.19
N LEU A 94 -1.37 -3.79 11.30
CA LEU A 94 0.05 -3.73 11.56
C LEU A 94 0.52 -2.28 11.61
N MET A 95 1.46 -1.99 12.50
CA MET A 95 2.15 -0.71 12.57
C MET A 95 3.66 -0.98 12.46
N CYS A 96 4.33 -0.24 11.60
CA CYS A 96 5.78 -0.30 11.46
C CYS A 96 6.36 1.05 11.85
N VAL A 97 7.31 1.07 12.78
CA VAL A 97 7.99 2.30 13.22
C VAL A 97 9.49 2.05 13.19
N GLY A 98 10.24 3.03 12.71
CA GLY A 98 11.69 2.99 12.72
C GLY A 98 12.33 4.12 11.94
N SER A 99 13.63 4.00 11.72
CA SER A 99 14.41 4.95 10.93
C SER A 99 15.24 4.23 9.86
N ILE A 100 15.50 4.96 8.79
CA ILE A 100 16.39 4.54 7.70
C ILE A 100 17.39 5.67 7.43
N PRO A 101 18.66 5.36 7.12
CA PRO A 101 19.63 6.38 6.74
C PRO A 101 19.34 6.91 5.33
N GLY A 102 19.45 8.22 5.13
CA GLY A 102 19.28 8.89 3.84
C GLY A 102 18.47 10.17 3.93
N ALA A 103 18.47 10.97 2.85
CA ALA A 103 17.59 12.13 2.75
C ALA A 103 16.16 11.68 2.40
N LEU A 104 15.17 12.49 2.78
CA LEU A 104 13.77 12.23 2.44
C LEU A 104 13.58 12.05 0.92
N ASP A 105 14.24 12.90 0.13
CA ASP A 105 14.15 12.85 -1.34
C ASP A 105 14.65 11.51 -1.89
N ASP A 106 15.79 11.01 -1.41
CA ASP A 106 16.35 9.73 -1.85
C ASP A 106 15.37 8.58 -1.61
N VAL A 107 14.72 8.60 -0.44
CA VAL A 107 13.70 7.61 -0.08
C VAL A 107 12.49 7.72 -0.99
N MET A 108 11.98 8.94 -1.21
CA MET A 108 10.80 9.17 -2.05
C MET A 108 11.06 8.80 -3.52
N TYR A 109 12.26 9.07 -4.05
CA TYR A 109 12.67 8.63 -5.39
C TYR A 109 12.77 7.10 -5.51
N GLY A 110 13.16 6.42 -4.42
CA GLY A 110 13.13 4.95 -4.38
C GLY A 110 11.72 4.36 -4.34
N ILE A 111 10.74 5.11 -3.84
CA ILE A 111 9.34 4.67 -3.72
C ILE A 111 8.57 4.92 -5.02
N VAL A 112 8.67 6.13 -5.58
CA VAL A 112 7.89 6.57 -6.74
C VAL A 112 8.26 5.73 -7.97
N SER A 113 7.25 5.16 -8.64
CA SER A 113 7.49 4.28 -9.80
C SER A 113 6.29 4.30 -10.75
N PRO A 114 5.96 5.46 -11.34
CA PRO A 114 4.68 5.64 -12.03
C PRO A 114 4.67 4.98 -13.42
N THR A 115 5.86 4.69 -13.97
CA THR A 115 6.01 4.08 -15.29
C THR A 115 6.22 2.56 -15.22
N LEU A 116 5.95 1.87 -16.32
CA LEU A 116 6.25 0.44 -16.47
C LEU A 116 7.74 0.15 -16.22
N LYS A 117 8.63 0.97 -16.79
CA LYS A 117 10.09 0.83 -16.59
C LYS A 117 10.46 1.01 -15.12
N GLY A 118 9.96 2.07 -14.47
CA GLY A 118 10.22 2.32 -13.05
C GLY A 118 9.71 1.19 -12.15
N THR A 119 8.51 0.68 -12.42
CA THR A 119 7.92 -0.45 -11.68
C THR A 119 8.74 -1.73 -11.85
N ARG A 120 9.20 -2.04 -13.07
CA ARG A 120 10.09 -3.19 -13.33
C ARG A 120 11.42 -3.06 -12.61
N THR A 121 12.04 -1.89 -12.64
CA THR A 121 13.28 -1.64 -11.89
C THR A 121 13.04 -1.79 -10.38
N LYS A 122 11.96 -1.21 -9.83
CA LYS A 122 11.62 -1.36 -8.41
C LYS A 122 11.45 -2.82 -8.03
N SER A 123 10.79 -3.63 -8.86
CA SER A 123 10.56 -5.05 -8.56
C SER A 123 11.84 -5.89 -8.46
N SER A 124 12.92 -5.55 -9.16
CA SER A 124 14.17 -6.32 -9.09
C SER A 124 14.88 -6.22 -7.73
N TYR A 125 14.49 -5.26 -6.88
CA TYR A 125 15.04 -5.06 -5.54
C TYR A 125 14.09 -5.54 -4.43
N VAL A 126 12.90 -6.07 -4.77
CA VAL A 126 11.88 -6.48 -3.80
C VAL A 126 11.70 -8.00 -3.82
N ASP A 127 12.11 -8.65 -2.74
CA ASP A 127 11.92 -10.09 -2.56
C ASP A 127 10.42 -10.47 -2.49
N GLY A 128 10.06 -11.62 -3.07
CA GLY A 128 8.71 -12.20 -2.95
C GLY A 128 7.66 -11.60 -3.88
N LEU A 129 8.05 -10.70 -4.79
CA LEU A 129 7.19 -10.19 -5.85
C LEU A 129 7.35 -11.06 -7.11
N ASN A 130 6.30 -11.81 -7.47
CA ASN A 130 6.31 -12.67 -8.67
C ASN A 130 5.86 -11.95 -9.93
N GLY A 131 5.10 -10.87 -9.80
CA GLY A 131 4.61 -10.09 -10.93
C GLY A 131 4.15 -8.72 -10.49
N THR A 132 4.35 -7.72 -11.35
CA THR A 132 3.85 -6.36 -11.13
C THR A 132 3.55 -5.67 -12.46
N ALA A 133 2.53 -4.82 -12.48
CA ALA A 133 2.17 -4.02 -13.64
C ALA A 133 1.53 -2.70 -13.24
N VAL A 134 1.77 -1.67 -14.05
CA VAL A 134 0.97 -0.43 -14.04
C VAL A 134 -0.22 -0.67 -14.96
N LEU A 135 -1.44 -0.50 -14.45
CA LEU A 135 -2.68 -0.66 -15.19
C LEU A 135 -3.18 0.67 -15.76
N SER A 136 -3.00 1.75 -15.00
CA SER A 136 -3.36 3.11 -15.43
C SER A 136 -2.57 4.15 -14.65
N THR A 137 -2.25 5.26 -15.30
CA THR A 137 -1.64 6.42 -14.67
C THR A 137 -2.69 7.51 -14.53
N VAL A 138 -3.05 7.83 -13.28
CA VAL A 138 -4.09 8.81 -12.95
C VAL A 138 -3.49 10.21 -12.83
N ARG A 139 -2.30 10.31 -12.23
CA ARG A 139 -1.50 11.53 -12.13
C ARG A 139 -0.02 11.21 -12.26
N GLU A 140 0.64 11.89 -13.19
CA GLU A 140 2.08 11.82 -13.37
C GLU A 140 2.81 12.82 -12.46
N PRO A 141 4.04 12.51 -12.02
CA PRO A 141 4.91 13.50 -11.40
C PRO A 141 5.26 14.63 -12.35
N THR A 142 5.49 15.82 -11.80
CA THR A 142 5.99 16.99 -12.54
C THR A 142 7.41 17.32 -12.11
N VAL A 143 8.02 18.33 -12.74
CA VAL A 143 9.35 18.82 -12.35
C VAL A 143 9.31 19.43 -10.95
N GLU A 144 8.23 20.12 -10.62
CA GLU A 144 8.01 20.80 -9.35
C GLU A 144 7.60 19.82 -8.23
N GLU A 145 6.87 18.76 -8.59
CA GLU A 145 6.37 17.74 -7.66
C GLU A 145 6.87 16.33 -8.08
N PRO A 146 8.18 16.05 -7.93
CA PRO A 146 8.83 14.93 -8.61
C PRO A 146 8.46 13.54 -8.08
N TYR A 147 7.83 13.47 -6.91
CA TYR A 147 7.33 12.23 -6.32
C TYR A 147 5.81 12.25 -6.11
N GLN A 148 5.09 13.27 -6.63
CA GLN A 148 3.63 13.33 -6.58
C GLN A 148 3.03 12.49 -7.70
N SER A 149 2.45 11.33 -7.37
CA SER A 149 1.87 10.44 -8.39
C SER A 149 0.65 9.70 -7.87
N VAL A 150 -0.27 9.36 -8.77
CA VAL A 150 -1.39 8.46 -8.50
C VAL A 150 -1.47 7.47 -9.66
N VAL A 151 -1.37 6.18 -9.35
CA VAL A 151 -1.33 5.11 -10.35
C VAL A 151 -2.13 3.90 -9.88
N VAL A 152 -2.81 3.23 -10.80
CA VAL A 152 -3.44 1.94 -10.55
C VAL A 152 -2.45 0.84 -10.92
N LYS A 153 -2.21 -0.08 -9.99
CA LYS A 153 -1.23 -1.15 -10.13
C LYS A 153 -1.83 -2.51 -9.80
N TRP A 154 -1.19 -3.52 -10.35
CA TRP A 154 -1.37 -4.91 -9.97
C TRP A 154 -0.05 -5.48 -9.48
N MET A 155 -0.11 -6.32 -8.45
CA MET A 155 1.02 -7.12 -8.02
C MET A 155 0.61 -8.52 -7.58
N GLU A 156 1.50 -9.48 -7.77
CA GLU A 156 1.37 -10.85 -7.27
C GLU A 156 2.50 -11.13 -6.28
N LEU A 157 2.13 -11.46 -5.05
CA LEU A 157 3.07 -11.83 -3.99
C LEU A 157 3.15 -13.35 -3.85
N ASP A 158 4.37 -13.86 -3.80
CA ASP A 158 4.67 -15.22 -3.39
C ASP A 158 4.76 -15.29 -1.88
N VAL A 159 3.80 -15.98 -1.27
CA VAL A 159 3.91 -16.31 0.15
C VAL A 159 4.73 -17.58 0.25
N ARG A 160 5.87 -17.52 0.97
CA ARG A 160 6.86 -18.60 1.18
C ARG A 160 6.30 -20.01 1.48
N LEU A 161 5.02 -20.17 1.82
CA LEU A 161 4.34 -21.46 1.92
C LEU A 161 4.00 -22.12 0.57
N ARG A 162 4.14 -21.46 -0.59
CA ARG A 162 3.86 -22.04 -1.91
C ARG A 162 5.02 -22.86 -2.49
N SER A 163 6.29 -22.56 -2.22
CA SER A 163 7.38 -23.49 -2.59
C SER A 163 7.18 -24.88 -1.97
N MET A 164 6.30 -24.98 -0.95
CA MET A 164 5.81 -26.22 -0.33
C MET A 164 4.43 -26.70 -0.82
N GLY A 165 3.79 -26.03 -1.79
CA GLY A 165 2.52 -26.44 -2.41
C GLY A 165 1.24 -26.22 -1.59
N LEU A 166 1.32 -25.59 -0.41
CA LEU A 166 0.23 -25.59 0.57
C LEU A 166 -0.79 -24.45 0.42
N VAL A 167 -0.46 -23.37 -0.32
CA VAL A 167 -1.28 -22.15 -0.36
C VAL A 167 -1.27 -21.53 -1.77
N LYS A 168 -2.41 -20.93 -2.17
CA LYS A 168 -2.53 -20.14 -3.41
C LYS A 168 -1.81 -18.78 -3.27
N ASN A 169 -1.25 -18.27 -4.36
CA ASN A 169 -0.67 -16.92 -4.40
C ASN A 169 -1.74 -15.88 -4.15
N ARG A 170 -1.31 -14.72 -3.65
CA ARG A 170 -2.18 -13.58 -3.45
C ARG A 170 -1.84 -12.51 -4.47
N ASP A 171 -2.85 -12.09 -5.22
CA ASP A 171 -2.73 -10.93 -6.10
C ASP A 171 -3.52 -9.75 -5.52
N TYR A 172 -3.07 -8.55 -5.87
CA TYR A 172 -3.63 -7.30 -5.39
C TYR A 172 -3.80 -6.37 -6.58
N VAL A 173 -4.95 -5.72 -6.65
CA VAL A 173 -5.22 -4.58 -7.53
C VAL A 173 -5.45 -3.39 -6.63
N TYR A 174 -4.71 -2.31 -6.84
CA TYR A 174 -4.65 -1.21 -5.88
C TYR A 174 -4.34 0.12 -6.54
N VAL A 175 -4.82 1.20 -5.94
CA VAL A 175 -4.32 2.54 -6.18
C VAL A 175 -3.06 2.76 -5.33
N GLU A 176 -1.99 3.22 -5.96
CA GLU A 176 -0.79 3.72 -5.31
C GLU A 176 -0.76 5.23 -5.43
N SER A 177 -0.57 5.93 -4.31
CA SER A 177 -0.37 7.37 -4.27
C SER A 177 0.91 7.71 -3.52
N THR A 178 1.71 8.58 -4.08
CA THR A 178 2.94 9.09 -3.48
C THR A 178 2.92 10.61 -3.54
N GLY A 179 3.63 11.23 -2.61
CA GLY A 179 3.73 12.67 -2.57
C GLY A 179 4.46 13.15 -1.33
N GLY A 180 4.42 14.45 -1.13
CA GLY A 180 5.02 15.09 0.03
C GLY A 180 4.23 16.32 0.40
N MET A 181 4.42 16.75 1.63
CA MET A 181 3.77 17.92 2.18
C MET A 181 4.66 18.55 3.25
N ASP A 182 4.50 19.86 3.42
CA ASP A 182 5.12 20.59 4.50
C ASP A 182 4.31 20.41 5.78
N LEU A 183 5.01 20.12 6.87
CA LEU A 183 4.43 20.03 8.19
C LEU A 183 4.34 21.42 8.82
N PRO A 184 3.33 21.70 9.66
CA PRO A 184 3.25 22.96 10.41
C PRO A 184 4.47 23.26 11.28
N SER A 185 5.24 22.23 11.64
CA SER A 185 6.50 22.35 12.38
C SER A 185 7.68 22.86 11.55
N GLY A 186 7.51 23.07 10.23
CA GLY A 186 8.55 23.51 9.30
C GLY A 186 9.38 22.37 8.69
N GLY A 187 9.08 21.11 9.01
CA GLY A 187 9.69 19.94 8.38
C GLY A 187 8.91 19.47 7.15
N ARG A 188 9.48 18.52 6.39
CA ARG A 188 8.79 17.90 5.24
C ARG A 188 8.46 16.44 5.51
N LEU A 189 7.27 16.04 5.10
CA LEU A 189 6.77 14.67 5.20
C LEU A 189 6.54 14.11 3.80
N GLY A 190 7.16 12.97 3.50
CA GLY A 190 6.80 12.13 2.36
C GLY A 190 5.74 11.12 2.75
N TYR A 191 4.87 10.76 1.81
CA TYR A 191 3.86 9.72 2.02
C TYR A 191 3.82 8.70 0.88
N HIS A 192 3.45 7.48 1.23
CA HIS A 192 3.19 6.39 0.29
C HIS A 192 1.95 5.62 0.72
N VAL A 193 0.95 5.60 -0.15
CA VAL A 193 -0.31 4.88 0.05
C VAL A 193 -0.43 3.78 -0.99
N MET A 194 -0.88 2.62 -0.54
CA MET A 194 -1.37 1.54 -1.37
C MET A 194 -2.72 1.11 -0.83
N HIS A 195 -3.77 1.19 -1.64
CA HIS A 195 -5.11 0.79 -1.21
C HIS A 195 -5.79 -0.06 -2.28
N SER A 196 -6.25 -1.25 -1.90
CA SER A 196 -6.94 -2.14 -2.83
C SER A 196 -8.21 -1.51 -3.36
N ILE A 197 -8.42 -1.63 -4.67
CA ILE A 197 -9.62 -1.14 -5.36
C ILE A 197 -10.25 -2.29 -6.14
N ASP A 198 -11.56 -2.16 -6.39
CA ASP A 198 -12.32 -3.09 -7.22
C ASP A 198 -12.85 -2.32 -8.44
N PHE A 199 -12.71 -2.88 -9.64
CA PHE A 199 -13.28 -2.36 -10.88
C PHE A 199 -13.61 -3.52 -11.85
N PRO A 200 -14.54 -3.34 -12.80
CA PRO A 200 -15.06 -4.45 -13.62
C PRO A 200 -14.01 -5.25 -14.37
N GLN A 201 -12.96 -4.60 -14.89
CA GLN A 201 -11.89 -5.25 -15.66
C GLN A 201 -10.91 -6.04 -14.77
N ALA A 202 -10.93 -5.85 -13.44
CA ALA A 202 -10.06 -6.52 -12.48
C ALA A 202 -10.57 -7.92 -12.09
N CYS A 203 -10.89 -8.76 -13.06
CA CYS A 203 -11.43 -10.12 -12.84
C CYS A 203 -10.55 -10.99 -11.92
N VAL A 204 -11.16 -11.94 -11.22
CA VAL A 204 -10.39 -12.92 -10.41
C VAL A 204 -9.60 -13.83 -11.33
N LEU A 205 -8.29 -13.95 -11.06
CA LEU A 205 -7.38 -14.71 -11.89
C LEU A 205 -7.29 -16.17 -11.42
N PRO A 206 -7.15 -17.15 -12.34
CA PRO A 206 -7.04 -18.55 -11.97
C PRO A 206 -5.73 -18.83 -11.21
N GLY A 207 -5.79 -19.79 -10.27
CA GLY A 207 -4.64 -20.27 -9.51
C GLY A 207 -4.14 -19.32 -8.39
N ARG A 208 -4.85 -18.22 -8.12
CA ARG A 208 -4.52 -17.25 -7.08
C ARG A 208 -5.78 -16.75 -6.36
N VAL A 209 -5.59 -16.01 -5.28
CA VAL A 209 -6.65 -15.42 -4.46
C VAL A 209 -6.49 -13.91 -4.45
N ARG A 210 -7.52 -13.18 -4.90
CA ARG A 210 -7.55 -11.72 -4.78
C ARG A 210 -7.57 -11.33 -3.32
N ALA A 211 -6.49 -10.72 -2.86
CA ALA A 211 -6.37 -10.21 -1.50
C ALA A 211 -6.58 -8.69 -1.48
N LYS A 212 -6.97 -8.18 -0.31
CA LYS A 212 -7.14 -6.75 -0.07
C LYS A 212 -6.08 -6.26 0.91
N LEU A 213 -5.57 -5.05 0.68
CA LEU A 213 -4.69 -4.35 1.61
C LEU A 213 -5.03 -2.86 1.65
N SER A 214 -4.64 -2.22 2.74
CA SER A 214 -4.55 -0.78 2.85
C SER A 214 -3.31 -0.46 3.66
N ASN A 215 -2.34 0.22 3.04
CA ASN A 215 -1.08 0.63 3.64
C ASN A 215 -0.94 2.14 3.45
N CYS A 216 -0.56 2.85 4.51
CA CYS A 216 -0.12 4.23 4.46
C CYS A 216 1.16 4.35 5.25
N SER A 217 2.20 4.88 4.62
CA SER A 217 3.49 5.14 5.23
C SER A 217 3.76 6.64 5.22
N SER A 218 4.18 7.17 6.35
CA SER A 218 4.56 8.58 6.55
C SER A 218 6.05 8.61 6.91
N ILE A 219 6.84 9.37 6.16
CA ILE A 219 8.30 9.41 6.26
C ILE A 219 8.71 10.86 6.48
N CYS A 220 9.27 11.17 7.65
CA CYS A 220 9.75 12.52 7.96
C CYS A 220 11.24 12.60 7.68
N GLY A 221 11.67 13.69 7.04
CA GLY A 221 13.08 14.09 7.07
C GLY A 221 13.43 14.66 8.45
N ALA A 222 14.56 14.25 9.01
CA ALA A 222 15.11 14.79 10.25
C ALA A 222 16.32 15.68 9.94
#